data_AF-A0A926P0J1-F1
#
_entry.id   AF-A0A926P0J1-F1
#
_cell.length_a   1.000
_cell.length_b   1.000
_cell.length_c   1.000
_cell.angle_alpha   90.00
_cell.angle_beta   90.00
_cell.angle_gamma   90.00
#
_symmetry.space_group_name_H-M   'P 1'
#
loop_
_entity.id
_entity.type
_entity.pdbx_description
1 polymer ?
#
loop_
_entity_poly.entity_id
_entity_poly.type
_entity_poly.pdbx_seq_one_letter_code
_entity_poly.pdbx_strand_id
1 'polypeptide(L)' 'MSVSVAGLIGAAIGLYLGWLDWKILKGVIQAAEMKNRQGGGDGGFAAKYKTPLSWIVFLVPVIGFPVIGYWAGVGLTG' A
#
# COMPACT_ATOMS: atom_id res chain seq x y z
N MET A 1 22.83 -6.99 16.78
CA MET A 1 22.03 -7.18 15.56
C MET A 1 22.76 -6.43 14.45
N SER A 2 23.46 -7.13 13.55
CA SER A 2 24.04 -6.52 12.36
C SER A 2 22.90 -6.25 11.38
N VAL A 3 22.70 -4.98 11.02
CA VAL A 3 21.72 -4.62 9.99
C VAL A 3 22.26 -5.14 8.66
N SER A 4 21.50 -6.02 7.99
CA SER A 4 21.90 -6.55 6.69
C SER A 4 21.72 -5.47 5.62
N VAL A 5 22.81 -5.16 4.90
CA VAL A 5 22.78 -4.22 3.76
C VAL A 5 21.82 -4.74 2.69
N ALA A 6 21.81 -6.04 2.43
CA ALA A 6 20.88 -6.64 1.48
C ALA A 6 19.42 -6.57 1.95
N GLY A 7 19.19 -6.75 3.25
CA GLY A 7 17.89 -6.48 3.88
C GLY A 7 17.46 -5.02 3.68
N LEU A 8 18.35 -4.05 3.90
CA LEU A 8 18.03 -2.63 3.66
C LEU A 8 17.68 -2.33 2.20
N ILE A 9 18.39 -2.94 1.25
CA ILE A 9 18.10 -2.81 -0.18
C ILE A 9 16.72 -3.41 -0.48
N GLY A 10 16.44 -4.61 0.02
CA GLY A 10 15.13 -5.23 -0.12
C GLY A 10 14.01 -4.40 0.50
N ALA A 11 14.24 -3.80 1.67
CA ALA A 11 13.31 -2.90 2.32
C ALA A 11 13.03 -1.64 1.48
N ALA A 12 14.07 -1.03 0.91
CA ALA A 12 13.95 0.13 0.05
C ALA A 12 13.14 -0.18 -1.23
N ILE A 13 13.39 -1.34 -1.85
CA ILE A 13 12.62 -1.82 -3.01
C ILE A 13 11.15 -2.07 -2.61
N GLY A 14 10.92 -2.74 -1.48
CA GLY A 14 9.58 -2.96 -0.94
C GLY A 14 8.82 -1.66 -0.69
N LEU A 15 9.50 -0.63 -0.16
CA LEU A 15 8.91 0.69 0.08
C LEU A 15 8.58 1.40 -1.24
N TYR A 16 9.46 1.29 -2.24
CA TYR A 16 9.21 1.82 -3.57
C TYR A 16 7.99 1.16 -4.24
N LEU A 17 7.86 -0.16 -4.14
CA LEU A 17 6.71 -0.90 -4.66
C LEU A 17 5.42 -0.54 -3.92
N GLY A 18 5.46 -0.45 -2.59
CA GLY A 18 4.30 -0.01 -1.80
C GLY A 18 3.87 1.43 -2.09
N TRP A 19 4.81 2.31 -2.42
CA TRP A 19 4.49 3.65 -2.87
C TRP A 19 3.83 3.69 -4.25
N LEU A 20 4.28 2.85 -5.19
CA LEU A 20 3.64 2.71 -6.51
C LEU A 20 2.21 2.16 -6.39
N ASP A 21 2.03 1.12 -5.58
CA ASP A 21 0.72 0.51 -5.32
C ASP A 21 -0.24 1.53 -4.69
N TRP A 22 0.24 2.33 -3.74
CA TRP A 22 -0.54 3.42 -3.16
C TRP A 22 -1.01 4.45 -4.19
N LYS A 23 -0.13 4.86 -5.11
CA LYS A 23 -0.50 5.81 -6.17
C LYS A 23 -1.61 5.26 -7.06
N ILE A 24 -1.53 3.98 -7.41
CA ILE A 24 -2.54 3.31 -8.23
C ILE A 24 -3.85 3.21 -7.45
N LEU A 25 -3.82 2.72 -6.20
CA LEU A 25 -4.99 2.59 -5.34
C LEU A 25 -5.70 3.92 -5.11
N LYS A 26 -4.96 5.01 -4.85
CA LYS A 26 -5.54 6.35 -4.74
C LYS A 26 -6.29 6.76 -6.02
N GLY A 27 -5.68 6.52 -7.18
CA GLY A 27 -6.32 6.82 -8.47
C GLY A 27 -7.58 5.99 -8.70
N VAL A 28 -7.54 4.69 -8.37
CA VAL A 28 -8.69 3.79 -8.48
C VAL A 28 -9.82 4.20 -7.54
N ILE A 29 -9.50 4.56 -6.29
CA ILE A 29 -10.50 5.04 -5.31
C ILE A 29 -11.15 6.34 -5.80
N GLN A 30 -10.37 7.31 -6.28
CA GLN A 30 -10.92 8.55 -6.86
C GLN A 30 -11.81 8.29 -8.07
N ALA A 31 -11.38 7.40 -8.98
CA ALA A 31 -12.18 7.03 -10.15
C ALA A 31 -13.49 6.33 -9.75
N ALA A 32 -13.44 5.43 -8.77
CA ALA A 32 -14.62 4.75 -8.24
C ALA A 32 -15.58 5.72 -7.54
N GLU A 33 -15.06 6.69 -6.79
CA GLU A 33 -15.87 7.75 -6.18
C GLU A 33 -16.52 8.66 -7.20
N MET A 34 -15.78 9.10 -8.23
CA MET A 34 -16.34 9.90 -9.32
C MET A 34 -17.45 9.13 -10.05
N LYS A 35 -17.25 7.84 -10.32
CA LYS A 35 -18.25 6.96 -10.92
C LYS A 35 -19.50 6.82 -10.04
N ASN A 36 -19.33 6.62 -8.72
CA ASN A 36 -20.46 6.50 -7.80
C ASN A 36 -21.23 7.82 -7.63
N ARG A 37 -20.53 8.97 -7.62
CA ARG A 37 -21.15 10.30 -7.60
C ARG A 37 -21.94 10.59 -8.88
N GLN A 38 -21.42 10.19 -10.05
CA GLN A 38 -22.14 10.33 -11.32
C GLN A 38 -23.36 9.42 -11.41
N GLY A 39 -23.35 8.26 -10.73
CA GLY A 39 -24.46 7.32 -10.66
C GLY A 39 -25.56 7.68 -9.64
N GLY A 40 -25.48 8.82 -8.94
CA GLY A 40 -26.51 9.28 -8.00
C GLY A 40 -26.63 8.47 -6.70
N GLY A 41 -25.65 7.61 -6.38
CA GLY A 41 -25.65 6.81 -5.16
C GLY A 41 -24.98 7.54 -4.00
N ASP A 42 -25.73 7.79 -2.92
CA ASP A 42 -25.21 8.29 -1.64
C ASP A 42 -24.29 7.27 -0.97
N GLY A 43 -23.06 7.14 -1.48
CA GLY A 43 -21.86 6.69 -0.79
C GLY A 43 -21.79 5.26 -0.24
N GLY A 44 -22.92 4.60 0.06
CA GLY A 44 -23.01 3.28 0.66
C GLY A 44 -22.11 3.06 1.89
N PHE A 45 -21.94 1.79 2.26
CA PHE A 45 -21.01 1.32 3.31
C PHE A 45 -19.56 1.80 3.06
N ALA A 46 -19.20 2.00 1.78
CA ALA A 46 -17.89 2.50 1.36
C ALA A 46 -17.62 3.95 1.78
N ALA A 47 -18.63 4.82 1.87
CA ALA A 47 -18.48 6.18 2.39
C ALA A 47 -18.34 6.21 3.92
N LYS A 48 -19.02 5.31 4.63
CA LYS A 48 -18.99 5.22 6.09
C LYS A 48 -17.65 4.69 6.62
N TYR A 49 -17.01 3.78 5.89
CA TYR A 49 -15.70 3.20 6.24
C TYR A 49 -14.57 3.65 5.31
N LYS A 50 -14.81 4.71 4.51
CA LYS A 50 -13.86 5.26 3.54
C LYS A 50 -12.49 5.53 4.16
N THR A 51 -12.48 6.21 5.29
CA THR A 51 -11.26 6.62 5.99
C THR A 51 -10.49 5.42 6.55
N PRO A 52 -11.07 4.50 7.35
CA PRO A 52 -10.36 3.33 7.85
C PRO A 52 -9.95 2.35 6.74
N LEU A 53 -10.78 2.15 5.71
CA LEU A 53 -10.43 1.28 4.59
C LEU A 53 -9.28 1.86 3.77
N SER A 54 -9.30 3.17 3.50
CA SER A 54 -8.20 3.86 2.83
C SER A 54 -6.92 3.86 3.68
N TRP A 55 -7.04 3.93 5.01
CA TRP A 55 -5.91 3.75 5.92
C TRP A 55 -5.33 2.35 5.86
N ILE A 56 -6.14 1.28 5.91
CA ILE A 56 -5.64 -0.10 5.81
C ILE A 56 -4.96 -0.34 4.46
N VAL A 57 -5.62 0.08 3.38
CA VAL A 57 -5.12 -0.01 2.00
C VAL A 57 -3.84 0.80 1.82
N PHE A 58 -3.56 1.79 2.68
CA PHE A 58 -2.32 2.54 2.64
C PHE A 58 -1.23 1.96 3.56
N LEU A 59 -1.60 1.63 4.79
CA LEU A 59 -0.69 1.19 5.83
C LEU A 59 -0.12 -0.20 5.55
N VAL A 60 -0.96 -1.10 5.03
CA VAL A 60 -0.58 -2.50 4.76
C VAL A 60 0.47 -2.57 3.64
N PRO A 61 0.32 -1.91 2.48
CA PRO A 61 1.39 -1.87 1.48
C PRO A 61 2.65 -1.15 1.96
N VAL A 62 2.50 0.01 2.61
CA VAL A 62 3.63 0.85 3.01
C VAL A 62 4.48 0.21 4.11
N ILE A 63 3.90 -0.60 4.99
CA ILE A 63 4.65 -1.31 6.04
C ILE A 63 4.94 -2.76 5.62
N GLY A 64 3.98 -3.44 5.02
CA GLY A 64 4.09 -4.84 4.64
C GLY A 64 5.11 -5.08 3.55
N PHE A 65 5.13 -4.28 2.49
CA PHE A 65 6.09 -4.49 1.40
C PHE A 65 7.55 -4.25 1.81
N PRO A 66 7.91 -3.22 2.61
CA PRO A 66 9.27 -3.08 3.14
C PRO A 66 9.68 -4.22 4.07
N VAL A 67 8.77 -4.69 4.93
CA VAL A 67 9.08 -5.80 5.86
C VAL A 67 9.35 -7.08 5.08
N ILE A 68 8.48 -7.41 4.12
CA ILE A 68 8.66 -8.56 3.22
C ILE A 68 9.93 -8.40 2.39
N GLY A 69 10.18 -7.19 1.86
CA GLY A 69 11.39 -6.86 1.11
C GLY A 69 12.66 -7.03 1.93
N TYR A 70 12.66 -6.61 3.19
CA TYR A 70 13.79 -6.80 4.10
C TYR A 70 14.08 -8.29 4.32
N TRP A 71 13.06 -9.09 4.60
CA TRP A 71 13.21 -10.54 4.78
C TRP A 71 13.66 -11.24 3.49
N ALA A 72 13.13 -10.83 2.34
CA ALA A 72 13.57 -11.35 1.05
C ALA A 72 15.04 -11.01 0.79
N GLY A 73 15.46 -9.76 1.05
CA GLY A 73 16.85 -9.31 0.90
C GLY A 73 17.83 -10.06 1.81
N VAL A 74 17.45 -10.28 3.08
CA VAL A 74 18.25 -11.09 4.01
C VAL A 74 18.33 -12.55 3.54
N GLY A 75 17.21 -13.15 3.15
CA GLY A 75 17.14 -14.54 2.71
C GLY A 75 17.91 -14.83 1.42
N LEU A 76 18.12 -13.81 0.58
CA LEU A 76 18.96 -13.92 -0.63
C LEU A 76 20.46 -13.92 -0.33
N THR A 77 20.89 -13.36 0.80
CA THR A 77 22.32 -13.23 1.12
C THR A 77 22.85 -14.19 2.16
N GLY A 78 21.99 -14.85 2.94
CA GLY A 78 22.41 -15.81 3.97
C GLY A 78 23.03 -15.13 5.18
#